data_AF-A0A434L7A0-F1
#
_entry.id   AF-A0A434L7A0-F1
#
_cell.length_a   1.000
_cell.length_b   1.000
_cell.length_c   1.000
_cell.angle_alpha   90.00
_cell.angle_beta   90.00
_cell.angle_gamma   90.00
#
_symmetry.space_group_name_H-M   'P 1'
#
loop_
_entity.id
_entity.type
_entity.pdbx_description
1 polymer ?
#
loop_
_entity_poly.entity_id
_entity_poly.type
_entity_poly.pdbx_seq_one_letter_code
_entity_poly.pdbx_strand_id
1 'polypeptide(L)'
;MTRIYAHMRNLLVGTVLLSAPVALSAITATPAHALFGFGRIVFDPSNYAENVLQAARALEQINNQIQSLQNEAQMLINQARNLAALPYSSLQKLQQSVQRTQQLLGEAQRIAFDVQQIDQVFSQQY
;
A
#
# COMPACT_ATOMS: atom_id res chain seq x y z
N MET A 1 84.67 -22.56 -59.90
CA MET A 1 83.52 -21.87 -60.52
C MET A 1 82.29 -22.08 -59.63
N THR A 2 81.46 -21.03 -59.43
CA THR A 2 80.02 -21.05 -59.08
C THR A 2 79.52 -22.06 -58.02
N ARG A 3 78.81 -21.64 -56.94
CA ARG A 3 77.55 -20.89 -56.99
C ARG A 3 77.27 -19.98 -55.77
N ILE A 4 76.32 -19.08 -56.01
CA ILE A 4 75.60 -18.15 -55.11
C ILE A 4 74.09 -18.45 -55.28
N TYR A 5 73.14 -18.15 -54.38
CA TYR A 5 73.12 -17.33 -53.15
C TYR A 5 72.77 -18.24 -51.92
N ALA A 6 72.23 -17.87 -50.74
CA ALA A 6 71.54 -16.65 -50.28
C ALA A 6 71.54 -16.46 -48.73
N HIS A 7 70.76 -15.47 -48.28
CA HIS A 7 70.58 -15.00 -46.90
C HIS A 7 69.71 -15.91 -46.01
N MET A 8 69.98 -15.94 -44.71
CA MET A 8 69.04 -15.35 -43.72
C MET A 8 69.75 -15.06 -42.38
N ARG A 9 69.37 -13.94 -41.75
CA ARG A 9 69.91 -13.44 -40.48
C ARG A 9 68.95 -13.77 -39.34
N ASN A 10 69.51 -13.83 -38.12
CA ASN A 10 68.85 -13.89 -36.81
C ASN A 10 68.09 -15.20 -36.50
N LEU A 11 68.41 -15.79 -35.34
CA LEU A 11 67.53 -15.59 -34.19
C LEU A 11 68.34 -15.48 -32.89
N LEU A 12 67.94 -14.56 -32.02
CA LEU A 12 68.51 -14.35 -30.68
C LEU A 12 67.76 -15.21 -29.66
N VAL A 13 68.51 -15.61 -28.61
CA VAL A 13 68.13 -15.72 -27.19
C VAL A 13 66.63 -15.88 -26.85
N GLY A 14 66.28 -16.92 -26.10
CA GLY A 14 64.90 -17.12 -25.64
C GLY A 14 64.68 -18.08 -24.47
N THR A 15 65.56 -18.12 -23.46
CA THR A 15 65.28 -18.87 -22.21
C THR A 15 64.95 -17.90 -21.07
N VAL A 16 63.68 -17.53 -20.96
CA VAL A 16 63.13 -16.92 -19.75
C VAL A 16 61.96 -17.78 -19.29
N LEU A 17 62.19 -18.58 -18.25
CA LEU A 17 61.12 -19.23 -17.49
C LEU A 17 60.35 -18.15 -16.73
N LEU A 18 59.36 -17.56 -17.38
CA LEU A 18 58.46 -16.62 -16.73
C LEU A 18 57.50 -17.41 -15.84
N SER A 19 57.85 -17.55 -14.56
CA SER A 19 56.95 -18.04 -13.53
C SER A 19 55.81 -17.03 -13.33
N ALA A 20 54.76 -17.16 -14.14
CA ALA A 20 53.57 -16.34 -14.02
C ALA A 20 52.93 -16.62 -12.64
N PRO A 21 52.77 -15.63 -11.76
CA PRO A 21 51.91 -15.82 -10.61
C PRO A 21 50.50 -16.06 -11.15
N VAL A 22 49.89 -17.18 -10.74
CA VAL A 22 48.44 -17.35 -10.90
C VAL A 22 47.80 -16.30 -10.02
N ALA A 23 47.47 -15.16 -10.63
CA ALA A 23 46.63 -14.16 -10.00
C ALA A 23 45.29 -14.84 -9.75
N LEU A 24 45.12 -15.31 -8.52
CA LEU A 24 43.84 -15.76 -8.02
C LEU A 24 42.98 -14.50 -7.92
N SER A 25 42.39 -14.11 -9.06
CA SER A 25 41.40 -13.05 -9.14
C SER A 25 40.24 -13.49 -8.27
N ALA A 26 40.28 -13.03 -7.02
CA ALA A 26 39.11 -13.03 -6.18
C ALA A 26 38.03 -12.34 -7.01
N ILE A 27 37.07 -13.13 -7.48
CA ILE A 27 35.82 -12.60 -8.00
C ILE A 27 35.17 -11.99 -6.78
N THR A 28 35.50 -10.71 -6.53
CA THR A 28 34.69 -9.84 -5.73
C THR A 28 33.39 -9.75 -6.51
N ALA A 29 32.49 -10.70 -6.25
CA ALA A 29 31.09 -10.51 -6.51
C ALA A 29 30.75 -9.22 -5.77
N THR A 30 30.74 -8.11 -6.50
CA THR A 30 30.24 -6.84 -6.00
C THR A 30 28.92 -7.19 -5.36
N PRO A 31 28.73 -6.93 -4.06
CA PRO A 31 27.49 -7.32 -3.41
C PRO A 31 26.37 -6.84 -4.30
N ALA A 32 25.53 -7.78 -4.75
CA ALA A 32 24.34 -7.42 -5.49
C ALA A 32 23.49 -6.67 -4.47
N HIS A 33 23.67 -5.35 -4.44
CA HIS A 33 22.93 -4.45 -3.60
C HIS A 33 21.49 -4.56 -4.10
N ALA A 34 20.75 -5.48 -3.49
CA ALA A 34 19.31 -5.43 -3.49
C ALA A 34 18.98 -4.00 -3.10
N LEU A 35 18.47 -3.21 -4.05
CA LEU A 35 18.17 -1.79 -3.85
C LEU A 35 16.83 -1.67 -3.10
N PHE A 36 16.78 -2.39 -1.98
CA PHE A 36 15.72 -2.59 -1.01
C PHE A 36 16.37 -2.24 0.34
N GLY A 37 16.55 -0.94 0.63
CA GLY A 37 17.24 -0.54 1.87
C GLY A 37 17.61 0.93 2.04
N PHE A 38 17.53 1.77 1.00
CA PHE A 38 17.80 3.21 1.13
C PHE A 38 16.66 4.05 0.55
N GLY A 39 15.74 4.46 1.43
CA GLY A 39 14.89 5.65 1.26
C GLY A 39 13.74 5.61 0.23
N ARG A 40 13.56 4.53 -0.54
CA ARG A 40 12.41 4.43 -1.46
C ARG A 40 11.27 3.62 -0.85
N ILE A 41 10.25 4.34 -0.43
CA ILE A 41 8.92 3.80 -0.14
C ILE A 41 8.38 3.23 -1.47
N VAL A 42 7.95 1.97 -1.44
CA VAL A 42 7.33 1.33 -2.61
C VAL A 42 5.84 1.65 -2.57
N PHE A 43 5.43 2.63 -3.35
CA PHE A 43 4.01 2.93 -3.57
C PHE A 43 3.38 1.85 -4.44
N ASP A 44 2.32 1.24 -3.89
CA ASP A 44 1.40 0.41 -4.65
C ASP A 44 0.03 1.12 -4.71
N PRO A 45 -0.36 1.68 -5.87
CA PRO A 45 -1.66 2.33 -6.03
C PRO A 45 -2.83 1.37 -5.83
N SER A 46 -2.62 0.06 -5.95
CA SER A 46 -3.64 -0.97 -5.69
C SER A 46 -4.01 -0.96 -4.20
N ASN A 47 -3.01 -0.99 -3.31
CA ASN A 47 -3.22 -0.91 -1.86
C ASN A 47 -3.92 0.40 -1.44
N TYR A 48 -3.60 1.54 -2.05
CA TYR A 48 -4.32 2.80 -1.78
C TYR A 48 -5.80 2.70 -2.20
N ALA A 49 -6.05 2.27 -3.44
CA ALA A 49 -7.40 2.15 -4.00
C ALA A 49 -8.26 1.14 -3.22
N GLU A 50 -7.66 0.04 -2.75
CA GLU A 50 -8.32 -0.97 -1.90
C GLU A 50 -8.75 -0.40 -0.55
N ASN A 51 -7.88 0.34 0.16
CA ASN A 51 -8.23 0.97 1.43
C ASN A 51 -9.35 2.01 1.28
N VAL A 52 -9.28 2.86 0.24
CA VAL A 52 -10.34 3.85 -0.04
C VAL A 52 -11.66 3.18 -0.44
N LEU A 53 -11.63 2.11 -1.24
CA LEU A 53 -12.81 1.33 -1.61
C LEU A 53 -13.43 0.60 -0.40
N GLN A 54 -12.60 0.09 0.50
CA GLN A 54 -13.04 -0.52 1.75
C GLN A 54 -13.73 0.52 2.65
N ALA A 55 -13.14 1.70 2.81
CA ALA A 55 -13.73 2.82 3.55
C ALA A 55 -15.08 3.26 2.93
N ALA A 56 -15.17 3.36 1.60
CA ALA A 56 -16.41 3.70 0.91
C ALA A 56 -17.53 2.68 1.15
N ARG A 57 -17.22 1.38 1.09
CA ARG A 57 -18.18 0.29 1.40
C ARG A 57 -18.63 0.31 2.86
N ALA A 58 -17.72 0.62 3.80
CA ALA A 58 -18.06 0.76 5.21
C ALA A 58 -19.01 1.96 5.44
N LEU A 59 -18.75 3.10 4.78
CA LEU A 59 -19.64 4.26 4.82
C LEU A 59 -21.01 3.98 4.19
N GLU A 60 -21.08 3.20 3.10
CA GLU A 60 -22.33 2.73 2.50
C GLU A 60 -23.12 1.85 3.49
N GLN A 61 -22.45 0.91 4.16
CA GLN A 61 -23.08 0.05 5.17
C GLN A 61 -23.59 0.87 6.38
N ILE A 62 -22.86 1.90 6.80
CA ILE A 62 -23.29 2.84 7.85
C ILE A 62 -24.51 3.65 7.38
N ASN A 63 -24.50 4.14 6.13
CA ASN A 63 -25.61 4.90 5.56
C ASN A 63 -26.90 4.06 5.55
N ASN A 64 -26.83 2.81 5.09
CA ASN A 64 -27.96 1.88 5.09
C ASN A 64 -28.51 1.60 6.50
N GLN A 65 -27.64 1.47 7.51
CA GLN A 65 -28.07 1.33 8.92
C GLN A 65 -28.78 2.60 9.43
N ILE A 66 -28.25 3.78 9.12
CA ILE A 66 -28.85 5.07 9.46
C ILE A 66 -30.23 5.23 8.79
N GLN A 67 -30.38 4.82 7.52
CA GLN A 67 -31.68 4.83 6.83
C GLN A 67 -32.69 3.87 7.50
N SER A 68 -32.28 2.67 7.91
CA SER A 68 -33.15 1.74 8.66
C SER A 68 -33.68 2.38 9.95
N LEU A 69 -32.80 3.00 10.73
CA LEU A 69 -33.14 3.67 11.99
C LEU A 69 -34.10 4.86 11.77
N GLN A 70 -33.98 5.59 10.66
CA GLN A 70 -34.91 6.64 10.27
C GLN A 70 -36.30 6.08 9.91
N ASN A 71 -36.35 4.97 9.16
CA ASN A 71 -37.61 4.29 8.82
C ASN A 71 -38.33 3.77 10.07
N GLU A 72 -37.58 3.18 11.02
CA GLU A 72 -38.10 2.77 12.33
C GLU A 72 -38.64 3.96 13.13
N ALA A 73 -37.89 5.06 13.20
CA ALA A 73 -38.33 6.29 13.87
C ALA A 73 -39.62 6.87 13.24
N GLN A 74 -39.72 6.90 11.91
CA GLN A 74 -40.92 7.35 11.20
C GLN A 74 -42.12 6.43 11.46
N MET A 75 -41.91 5.12 11.53
CA MET A 75 -42.95 4.16 11.92
C MET A 75 -43.44 4.37 13.35
N LEU A 76 -42.55 4.72 14.29
CA LEU A 76 -42.92 5.07 15.67
C LEU A 76 -43.71 6.40 15.74
N ILE A 77 -43.33 7.39 14.94
CA ILE A 77 -44.06 8.68 14.81
C ILE A 77 -45.45 8.46 14.20
N ASN A 78 -45.58 7.56 13.22
CA ASN A 78 -46.88 7.24 12.61
C ASN A 78 -47.78 6.49 13.60
N GLN A 79 -47.24 5.56 14.40
CA GLN A 79 -47.96 4.94 15.51
C GLN A 79 -48.41 5.98 16.55
N ALA A 80 -47.53 6.92 16.90
CA ALA A 80 -47.81 8.02 17.84
C ALA A 80 -48.91 8.98 17.36
N ARG A 81 -49.13 9.12 16.04
CA ARG A 81 -50.19 9.95 15.46
C ARG A 81 -51.54 9.24 15.41
N ASN A 82 -51.54 7.92 15.22
CA ASN A 82 -52.76 7.12 15.13
C ASN A 82 -53.30 6.67 16.50
N LEU A 83 -52.50 6.78 17.56
CA LEU A 83 -52.88 6.51 18.95
C LEU A 83 -52.97 7.83 19.72
N ALA A 84 -54.01 8.02 20.52
CA ALA A 84 -54.28 9.29 21.23
C ALA A 84 -53.21 9.71 22.28
N ALA A 85 -52.19 8.89 22.50
CA ALA A 85 -50.99 9.21 23.26
C ALA A 85 -49.80 8.39 22.75
N LEU A 86 -48.58 8.93 22.93
CA LEU A 86 -47.34 8.24 22.58
C LEU A 86 -47.00 7.24 23.70
N PRO A 87 -47.06 5.91 23.47
CA PRO A 87 -46.80 4.94 24.53
C PRO A 87 -45.33 5.00 24.96
N TYR A 88 -45.07 4.84 26.26
CA TYR A 88 -43.74 4.93 26.87
C TYR A 88 -42.68 4.06 26.15
N SER A 89 -43.08 2.88 25.69
CA SER A 89 -42.23 1.96 24.93
C SER A 89 -41.75 2.52 23.58
N SER A 90 -42.56 3.35 22.89
CA SER A 90 -42.15 4.00 21.64
C SER A 90 -41.16 5.14 21.86
N LEU A 91 -41.29 5.87 22.98
CA LEU A 91 -40.30 6.88 23.37
C LEU A 91 -38.94 6.24 23.67
N GLN A 92 -38.93 5.13 24.41
CA GLN A 92 -37.69 4.41 24.74
C GLN A 92 -36.99 3.87 23.48
N LYS A 93 -37.75 3.32 22.51
CA LYS A 93 -37.21 2.90 21.21
C LYS A 93 -36.65 4.06 20.39
N LEU A 94 -37.31 5.22 20.38
CA LEU A 94 -36.82 6.41 19.68
C LEU A 94 -35.50 6.91 20.28
N GLN A 95 -35.38 6.93 21.61
CA GLN A 95 -34.12 7.27 22.31
C GLN A 95 -32.98 6.31 21.93
N GLN A 96 -33.25 5.00 21.86
CA GLN A 96 -32.28 3.99 21.41
C GLN A 96 -31.85 4.20 19.95
N SER A 97 -32.80 4.51 19.05
CA SER A 97 -32.51 4.81 17.64
C SER A 97 -31.61 6.04 17.47
N VAL A 98 -31.86 7.11 18.24
CA VAL A 98 -31.00 8.31 18.26
C VAL A 98 -29.59 7.97 18.78
N GLN A 99 -29.47 7.22 19.88
CA GLN A 99 -28.16 6.80 20.41
C GLN A 99 -27.39 5.94 19.40
N ARG A 100 -28.05 4.99 18.73
CA ARG A 100 -27.41 4.16 17.70
C ARG A 100 -26.98 4.98 16.48
N THR A 101 -27.79 5.96 16.06
CA THR A 101 -27.44 6.88 14.98
C THR A 101 -26.20 7.71 15.34
N GLN A 102 -26.09 8.20 16.58
CA GLN A 102 -24.90 8.93 17.06
C GLN A 102 -23.63 8.06 17.04
N GLN A 103 -23.73 6.78 17.44
CA GLN A 103 -22.61 5.83 17.36
C GLN A 103 -22.13 5.64 15.91
N LEU A 104 -23.07 5.41 14.98
CA LEU A 104 -22.81 5.22 13.56
C LEU A 104 -22.18 6.46 12.90
N LEU A 105 -22.60 7.66 13.29
CA LEU A 105 -21.97 8.91 12.86
C LEU A 105 -20.53 9.05 13.38
N GLY A 106 -20.26 8.63 14.62
CA GLY A 106 -18.89 8.58 15.16
C GLY A 106 -17.98 7.55 14.47
N GLU A 107 -18.56 6.43 14.03
CA GLU A 107 -17.86 5.41 13.23
C GLU A 107 -17.51 5.96 11.83
N ALA A 108 -18.47 6.61 11.17
CA ALA A 108 -18.24 7.28 9.88
C ALA A 108 -17.18 8.39 9.97
N GLN A 109 -17.17 9.18 11.05
CA GLN A 109 -16.12 10.18 11.30
C GLN A 109 -14.74 9.56 11.43
N ARG A 110 -14.61 8.42 12.13
CA ARG A 110 -13.33 7.70 12.23
C ARG A 110 -12.85 7.25 10.85
N ILE A 111 -13.72 6.62 10.07
CA ILE A 111 -13.39 6.20 8.69
C ILE A 111 -12.94 7.39 7.83
N ALA A 112 -13.58 8.55 7.98
CA ALA A 112 -13.15 9.76 7.27
C ALA A 112 -11.76 10.25 7.71
N PHE A 113 -11.43 10.20 9.00
CA PHE A 113 -10.08 10.52 9.49
C PHE A 113 -9.03 9.50 9.02
N ASP A 114 -9.37 8.21 9.00
CA ASP A 114 -8.47 7.14 8.54
C ASP A 114 -8.14 7.35 7.04
N VAL A 115 -9.13 7.68 6.21
CA VAL A 115 -8.91 8.04 4.78
C VAL A 115 -8.08 9.31 4.64
N GLN A 116 -8.32 10.34 5.46
CA GLN A 116 -7.51 11.57 5.45
C GLN A 116 -6.05 11.32 5.85
N GLN A 117 -5.78 10.42 6.79
CA GLN A 117 -4.42 10.05 7.16
C GLN A 117 -3.70 9.36 5.99
N ILE A 118 -4.38 8.46 5.27
CA ILE A 118 -3.84 7.79 4.09
C ILE A 118 -3.51 8.83 2.99
N ASP A 119 -4.37 9.81 2.75
CA ASP A 119 -4.15 10.92 1.80
C ASP A 119 -3.00 11.87 2.21
N GLN A 120 -2.84 12.15 3.51
CA GLN A 120 -1.71 12.93 4.02
C GLN A 120 -0.37 12.21 3.91
N VAL A 121 -0.34 10.89 4.13
CA VAL A 121 0.87 10.06 3.93
C VAL A 121 1.22 10.00 2.44
N PHE A 122 0.22 9.90 1.56
CA PHE A 122 0.39 9.94 0.11
C PHE A 122 1.00 11.28 -0.35
N SER A 123 0.39 12.40 0.03
CA SER A 123 0.81 13.76 -0.39
C SER A 123 2.12 14.26 0.21
N GLN A 124 2.69 13.58 1.22
CA GLN A 124 4.02 13.89 1.75
C GLN A 124 5.15 13.05 1.12
N GLN A 125 4.81 12.04 0.32
CA GLN A 125 5.76 11.06 -0.22
C GLN A 125 5.93 11.13 -1.75
N TYR A 126 5.10 11.95 -2.42
CA TYR A 126 5.04 12.15 -3.88
C TYR A 126 4.82 13.61 -4.25
#